data_AF-A0A329Z910-F1
#
_entry.id   AF-A0A329Z910-F1
#
_cell.length_a   1.000
_cell.length_b   1.000
_cell.length_c   1.000
_cell.angle_alpha   90.00
_cell.angle_beta   90.00
_cell.angle_gamma   90.00
#
_symmetry.space_group_name_H-M   'P 1'
#
loop_
_entity.id
_entity.type
_entity.pdbx_description
1 polymer ?
#
loop_
_entity_poly.entity_id
_entity_poly.type
_entity_poly.pdbx_seq_one_letter_code
_entity_poly.pdbx_strand_id
1 'polypeptide(L)'
;MKPNRCINVYNVLIVILIILMVIDKDMFIHFSELVLCNKYLFASLITLIAGLFGFTIAVIPLIMQLVNQNNNFINKLNENNNFNCYIKPLLNRCVKFLVNMFMLFVFIMCVQVLIDFKNVYYIKEHHIVKDVVTAIFIYLYLILIYRFLYSLYIFIKDIKSLVNIFLQTKRVD
;
A
#
# COMPACT_ATOMS: atom_id res chain seq x y z
N MET A 1 17.90 -3.56 -13.06
CA MET A 1 17.48 -2.85 -11.83
C MET A 1 17.17 -1.40 -12.18
N LYS A 2 15.94 -0.90 -11.94
CA LYS A 2 15.55 0.52 -12.15
C LYS A 2 15.26 1.20 -10.81
N PRO A 3 16.28 1.60 -10.03
CA PRO A 3 16.08 2.41 -8.81
C PRO A 3 15.62 3.85 -9.11
N ASN A 4 15.90 4.39 -10.31
CA ASN A 4 15.64 5.82 -10.61
C ASN A 4 14.16 6.24 -10.65
N ARG A 5 13.21 5.36 -11.00
CA ARG A 5 11.80 5.78 -11.09
C ARG A 5 11.16 6.02 -9.72
N CYS A 6 11.49 5.23 -8.71
CA CYS A 6 10.93 5.43 -7.36
C CYS A 6 11.47 6.71 -6.73
N ILE A 7 12.78 6.97 -6.86
CA ILE A 7 13.41 8.21 -6.37
C ILE A 7 12.77 9.44 -7.03
N ASN A 8 12.50 9.39 -8.34
CA ASN A 8 11.83 10.49 -9.03
C ASN A 8 10.42 10.78 -8.49
N VAL A 9 9.62 9.76 -8.15
CA VAL A 9 8.27 9.98 -7.61
C VAL A 9 8.32 10.61 -6.22
N TYR A 10 9.24 10.16 -5.35
CA TYR A 10 9.41 10.75 -4.02
C TYR A 10 9.90 12.19 -4.10
N ASN A 11 10.85 12.48 -4.98
CA ASN A 11 11.36 13.83 -5.20
C ASN A 11 10.27 14.76 -5.76
N VAL A 12 9.43 14.27 -6.68
CA VAL A 12 8.29 15.02 -7.20
C VAL A 12 7.27 15.31 -6.10
N LEU A 13 6.96 14.35 -5.23
CA LEU A 13 6.08 14.56 -4.08
C LEU A 13 6.64 15.59 -3.11
N ILE A 14 7.95 15.56 -2.82
CA ILE A 14 8.62 16.56 -2.00
C ILE A 14 8.52 17.95 -2.65
N VAL A 15 8.80 18.06 -3.94
CA VAL A 15 8.73 19.34 -4.67
C VAL A 15 7.31 19.90 -4.65
N ILE A 16 6.29 19.08 -4.86
CA ILE A 16 4.88 19.51 -4.77
C ILE A 16 4.56 20.01 -3.36
N LEU A 17 5.03 19.32 -2.31
CA LEU A 17 4.81 19.74 -0.92
C LEU A 17 5.52 21.05 -0.58
N ILE A 18 6.75 21.24 -1.04
CA ILE A 18 7.49 22.49 -0.85
C ILE A 18 6.78 23.63 -1.58
N ILE A 19 6.34 23.42 -2.82
CA ILE A 19 5.59 24.41 -3.61
C ILE A 19 4.28 24.78 -2.88
N LEU A 20 3.53 23.79 -2.39
CA LEU A 20 2.29 24.04 -1.64
C LEU A 20 2.54 24.80 -0.33
N MET A 21 3.63 24.50 0.39
CA MET A 21 4.02 25.23 1.59
C MET A 21 4.46 26.69 1.32
N VAL A 22 5.09 26.95 0.18
CA VAL A 22 5.58 28.29 -0.19
C VAL A 22 4.47 29.19 -0.74
N ILE A 23 3.51 28.61 -1.47
CA ILE A 23 2.41 29.38 -2.08
C ILE A 23 1.40 29.84 -1.04
N ASP A 24 0.88 28.92 -0.22
CA ASP A 24 -0.13 29.24 0.80
C ASP A 24 -0.02 28.24 1.96
N LYS A 25 0.84 28.60 2.92
CA LYS A 25 1.12 27.80 4.10
C LYS A 25 -0.14 27.52 4.91
N ASP A 26 -1.03 28.50 5.06
CA ASP A 26 -2.22 28.38 5.90
C ASP A 26 -3.25 27.45 5.24
N MET A 27 -3.46 27.59 3.93
CA MET A 27 -4.30 26.65 3.17
C MET A 27 -3.73 25.23 3.21
N PHE A 28 -2.42 25.07 3.06
CA PHE A 28 -1.76 23.76 3.13
C PHE A 28 -1.93 23.09 4.49
N ILE A 29 -1.72 23.82 5.59
CA ILE A 29 -1.89 23.29 6.94
C ILE A 29 -3.36 22.94 7.18
N HIS A 30 -4.29 23.81 6.79
CA HIS A 30 -5.71 23.55 6.96
C HIS A 30 -6.15 22.30 6.20
N PHE A 31 -5.72 22.14 4.95
CA PHE A 31 -5.97 20.95 4.16
C PHE A 31 -5.35 19.69 4.80
N SER A 32 -4.10 19.79 5.27
CA SER A 32 -3.38 18.68 5.91
C SER A 32 -4.08 18.22 7.19
N GLU A 33 -4.54 19.16 8.02
CA GLU A 33 -5.35 18.85 9.20
C GLU A 33 -6.68 18.20 8.79
N LEU A 34 -7.34 18.69 7.73
CA LEU A 34 -8.58 18.12 7.25
C LEU A 34 -8.38 16.68 6.76
N VAL A 35 -7.27 16.36 6.10
CA VAL A 35 -6.97 14.99 5.67
C VAL A 35 -6.59 14.09 6.86
N LEU A 36 -5.70 14.55 7.73
CA LEU A 36 -5.19 13.75 8.85
C LEU A 36 -6.21 13.56 9.98
N CYS A 37 -7.15 14.51 10.16
CA CYS A 37 -8.15 14.45 11.23
C CYS A 37 -9.53 13.94 10.77
N ASN A 38 -9.69 13.62 9.49
CA ASN A 38 -10.97 13.12 8.98
C ASN A 38 -11.18 11.64 9.33
N LYS A 39 -12.01 11.43 10.36
CA LYS A 39 -12.39 10.10 10.86
C LYS A 39 -13.02 9.22 9.77
N TYR A 40 -13.78 9.79 8.83
CA TYR A 40 -14.40 9.02 7.74
C TYR A 40 -13.38 8.50 6.73
N LEU A 41 -12.35 9.30 6.42
CA LEU A 41 -11.25 8.86 5.54
C LEU A 41 -10.49 7.71 6.19
N PHE A 42 -10.16 7.81 7.47
CA PHE A 42 -9.48 6.72 8.18
C PHE A 42 -10.36 5.48 8.34
N ALA A 43 -11.65 5.63 8.69
CA ALA A 43 -12.57 4.50 8.74
C ALA A 43 -12.67 3.79 7.38
N SER A 44 -12.73 4.55 6.29
CA SER A 44 -12.73 3.99 4.92
C SER A 44 -11.43 3.24 4.62
N LEU A 45 -10.27 3.81 4.98
CA LEU A 45 -8.97 3.15 4.79
C LEU A 45 -8.82 1.88 5.62
N ILE A 46 -9.24 1.89 6.89
CA ILE A 46 -9.22 0.72 7.77
C ILE A 46 -10.14 -0.37 7.20
N THR A 47 -11.34 -0.01 6.74
CA THR A 47 -12.27 -0.96 6.11
C THR A 47 -11.69 -1.55 4.83
N LEU A 48 -11.04 -0.73 4.00
CA LEU A 48 -10.34 -1.19 2.80
C LEU A 48 -9.19 -2.15 3.15
N ILE A 49 -8.39 -1.83 4.17
CA ILE A 49 -7.31 -2.70 4.67
C ILE A 49 -7.88 -4.04 5.15
N ALA A 50 -8.97 -4.03 5.92
CA ALA A 50 -9.61 -5.25 6.40
C ALA A 50 -10.11 -6.13 5.24
N GLY A 51 -10.77 -5.53 4.25
CA GLY A 51 -11.23 -6.24 3.05
C GLY A 51 -10.07 -6.83 2.24
N LEU A 52 -8.99 -6.07 2.03
CA LEU A 52 -7.82 -6.52 1.27
C LEU A 52 -6.98 -7.56 2.02
N PHE A 53 -6.98 -7.53 3.35
CA PHE A 53 -6.37 -8.58 4.17
C PHE A 53 -7.11 -9.91 3.98
N GLY A 54 -8.44 -9.90 4.07
CA GLY A 54 -9.27 -11.07 3.78
C GLY A 54 -9.05 -11.60 2.36
N PHE A 55 -9.00 -10.70 1.38
CA PHE A 55 -8.67 -11.06 -0.01
C PHE A 55 -7.30 -11.73 -0.14
N THR A 56 -6.27 -11.18 0.52
CA THR A 56 -4.90 -11.69 0.41
C THR A 56 -4.76 -13.07 1.06
N ILE A 57 -5.44 -13.31 2.19
CA ILE A 57 -5.51 -14.64 2.79
C ILE A 57 -6.21 -15.63 1.86
N ALA A 58 -7.31 -15.23 1.20
CA ALA A 58 -8.04 -16.08 0.27
C ALA A 58 -7.24 -16.48 -0.99
N VAL A 59 -6.22 -15.70 -1.36
CA VAL A 59 -5.32 -16.05 -2.47
C VAL A 59 -4.45 -17.27 -2.16
N ILE A 60 -4.13 -17.53 -0.88
CA ILE A 60 -3.31 -18.69 -0.48
C ILE A 60 -4.00 -20.03 -0.80
N PRO A 61 -5.24 -20.31 -0.34
CA PRO A 61 -5.93 -21.55 -0.69
C PRO A 61 -6.25 -21.64 -2.19
N LEU A 62 -6.48 -20.50 -2.87
CA LEU A 62 -6.62 -20.47 -4.34
C LEU A 62 -5.35 -21.00 -5.01
N ILE A 63 -4.17 -20.50 -4.63
CA ILE A 63 -2.89 -20.99 -5.17
C ILE A 63 -2.71 -22.48 -4.85
N MET A 64 -3.01 -22.92 -3.62
CA MET A 64 -2.91 -24.34 -3.24
C MET A 64 -3.85 -25.23 -4.08
N GLN A 65 -5.10 -24.83 -4.30
CA GLN A 65 -6.04 -25.56 -5.16
C GLN A 65 -5.57 -25.62 -6.61
N LEU A 66 -5.07 -24.50 -7.15
CA LEU A 66 -4.53 -24.43 -8.51
C LEU A 66 -3.32 -25.36 -8.70
N VAL A 67 -2.48 -25.51 -7.67
CA VAL A 67 -1.36 -26.46 -7.68
C VAL A 67 -1.86 -27.90 -7.57
N ASN A 68 -2.80 -28.20 -6.67
CA ASN A 68 -3.25 -29.58 -6.43
C ASN A 68 -4.12 -30.18 -7.55
N GLN A 69 -4.81 -29.37 -8.35
CA GLN A 69 -5.80 -29.88 -9.31
C GLN A 69 -5.27 -30.26 -10.69
N ASN A 70 -4.04 -29.87 -11.09
CA ASN A 70 -3.57 -30.10 -12.45
C ASN A 70 -2.09 -30.54 -12.53
N ASN A 71 -1.87 -31.83 -12.77
CA ASN A 71 -0.53 -32.38 -13.06
C ASN A 71 0.09 -31.74 -14.32
N ASN A 72 -0.71 -31.39 -15.35
CA ASN A 72 -0.24 -30.67 -16.53
C ASN A 72 0.19 -29.21 -16.24
N PHE A 73 -0.42 -28.57 -15.24
CA PHE A 73 -0.06 -27.22 -14.80
C PHE A 73 1.25 -27.23 -14.00
N ILE A 74 1.41 -28.22 -13.09
CA ILE A 74 2.69 -28.45 -12.39
C ILE A 74 3.80 -28.80 -13.39
N ASN A 75 3.54 -29.66 -14.37
CA ASN A 75 4.52 -30.03 -15.38
C ASN A 75 4.95 -28.82 -16.23
N LYS A 76 4.03 -27.98 -16.71
CA LYS A 76 4.36 -26.72 -17.40
C LYS A 76 5.06 -25.68 -16.52
N LEU A 77 4.79 -25.69 -15.20
CA LEU A 77 5.49 -24.85 -14.22
C LEU A 77 6.92 -25.36 -13.94
N ASN A 78 7.16 -26.67 -14.02
CA ASN A 78 8.45 -27.30 -13.75
C ASN A 78 9.35 -27.40 -15.00
N GLU A 79 8.79 -27.61 -16.19
CA GLU A 79 9.54 -27.81 -17.45
C GLU A 79 10.44 -26.62 -17.84
N ASN A 80 10.23 -25.44 -17.28
CA ASN A 80 10.95 -24.20 -17.66
C ASN A 80 11.50 -23.39 -16.47
N ASN A 81 11.69 -23.99 -15.28
CA ASN A 81 11.99 -23.24 -14.04
C ASN A 81 10.93 -22.15 -13.69
N ASN A 82 9.73 -22.25 -14.29
CA ASN A 82 8.67 -21.26 -14.16
C ASN A 82 8.15 -21.16 -12.72
N PHE A 83 8.22 -22.22 -11.93
CA PHE A 83 7.86 -22.18 -10.51
C PHE A 83 8.71 -21.14 -9.73
N ASN A 84 10.02 -21.16 -9.91
CA ASN A 84 10.93 -20.18 -9.31
C ASN A 84 10.81 -18.78 -9.95
N CYS A 85 10.42 -18.69 -11.23
CA CYS A 85 10.24 -17.42 -11.94
C CYS A 85 8.88 -16.73 -11.73
N TYR A 86 7.83 -17.47 -11.35
CA TYR A 86 6.46 -16.93 -11.24
C TYR A 86 5.87 -17.07 -9.83
N ILE A 87 5.96 -18.24 -9.20
CA ILE A 87 5.35 -18.48 -7.87
C ILE A 87 6.15 -17.75 -6.77
N LYS A 88 7.47 -17.92 -6.75
CA LYS A 88 8.33 -17.32 -5.72
C LYS A 88 8.30 -15.77 -5.73
N PRO A 89 8.34 -15.08 -6.89
CA PRO A 89 8.19 -13.64 -6.93
C PRO A 89 6.79 -13.16 -6.55
N LEU A 90 5.74 -13.92 -6.89
CA LEU A 90 4.36 -13.62 -6.52
C LEU A 90 4.16 -13.70 -5.01
N LEU A 91 4.67 -14.75 -4.36
CA LEU A 91 4.66 -14.86 -2.89
C LEU A 91 5.47 -13.74 -2.22
N ASN A 92 6.66 -13.41 -2.73
CA ASN A 92 7.46 -12.32 -2.19
C ASN A 92 6.74 -10.96 -2.31
N ARG A 93 6.06 -10.71 -3.43
CA ARG A 93 5.24 -9.51 -3.63
C ARG A 93 3.99 -9.50 -2.77
N CYS A 94 3.37 -10.65 -2.55
CA CYS A 94 2.25 -10.83 -1.61
C CYS A 94 2.67 -10.43 -0.19
N VAL A 95 3.79 -10.97 0.30
CA VAL A 95 4.36 -10.59 1.60
C VAL A 95 4.68 -9.09 1.65
N LYS A 96 5.28 -8.54 0.58
CA LYS A 96 5.56 -7.11 0.50
C LYS A 96 4.28 -6.25 0.53
N PHE A 97 3.21 -6.71 -0.09
CA PHE A 97 1.90 -6.05 -0.04
C PHE A 97 1.34 -6.06 1.38
N LEU A 98 1.34 -7.22 2.05
CA LEU A 98 0.93 -7.35 3.46
C LEU A 98 1.74 -6.41 4.38
N VAL A 99 3.05 -6.35 4.19
CA VAL A 99 3.96 -5.49 4.96
C VAL A 99 3.65 -4.00 4.74
N ASN A 100 3.43 -3.57 3.50
CA ASN A 100 3.06 -2.17 3.23
C ASN A 100 1.67 -1.81 3.76
N MET A 101 0.72 -2.76 3.71
CA MET A 101 -0.62 -2.60 4.27
C MET A 101 -0.57 -2.50 5.80
N PHE A 102 0.22 -3.35 6.46
CA PHE A 102 0.41 -3.30 7.91
C PHE A 102 1.10 -2.01 8.36
N MET A 103 2.11 -1.53 7.63
CA MET A 103 2.74 -0.23 7.91
C MET A 103 1.72 0.93 7.83
N LEU A 104 0.87 0.95 6.81
CA LEU A 104 -0.17 1.96 6.67
C LEU A 104 -1.18 1.87 7.83
N PHE A 105 -1.57 0.65 8.22
CA PHE A 105 -2.46 0.42 9.35
C PHE A 105 -1.89 0.95 10.67
N VAL A 106 -0.65 0.58 11.01
CA VAL A 106 0.04 1.06 12.22
C VAL A 106 0.17 2.58 12.21
N PHE A 107 0.51 3.17 11.06
CA PHE A 107 0.58 4.62 10.93
C PHE A 107 -0.76 5.28 11.22
N ILE A 108 -1.87 4.80 10.63
CA ILE A 108 -3.21 5.35 10.87
C ILE A 108 -3.57 5.25 12.36
N MET A 109 -3.31 4.09 12.99
CA MET A 109 -3.58 3.89 14.42
C MET A 109 -2.78 4.89 15.27
N CYS A 110 -1.49 5.08 15.01
CA CYS A 110 -0.67 6.05 15.72
C CYS A 110 -1.19 7.48 15.55
N VAL A 111 -1.60 7.87 14.33
CA VAL A 111 -2.15 9.20 14.06
C VAL A 111 -3.46 9.41 14.81
N GLN A 112 -4.38 8.44 14.81
CA GLN A 112 -5.64 8.52 15.55
C GLN A 112 -5.40 8.67 17.04
N VAL A 113 -4.52 7.84 17.61
CA VAL A 113 -4.13 7.94 19.02
C VAL A 113 -3.57 9.34 19.32
N LEU A 114 -2.66 9.86 18.51
CA LEU A 114 -2.10 11.20 18.70
C LEU A 114 -3.13 12.32 18.60
N ILE A 115 -4.11 12.20 17.71
CA ILE A 115 -5.21 13.19 17.59
C ILE A 115 -6.07 13.17 18.85
N ASP A 116 -6.44 12.00 19.34
CA ASP A 116 -7.23 11.86 20.56
C ASP A 116 -6.44 12.39 21.78
N PHE A 117 -5.13 12.12 21.86
CA PHE A 117 -4.26 12.70 22.90
C PHE A 117 -4.09 14.22 22.79
N LYS A 118 -3.95 14.78 21.58
CA LYS A 118 -3.83 16.23 21.35
C LYS A 118 -5.09 16.99 21.75
N ASN A 119 -6.26 16.38 21.59
CA ASN A 119 -7.52 16.94 22.07
C ASN A 119 -7.62 16.95 23.61
N VAL A 120 -6.83 16.12 24.30
CA VAL A 120 -6.82 15.98 25.77
C VAL A 120 -5.69 16.77 26.43
N TYR A 121 -4.52 16.86 25.79
CA TYR A 121 -3.32 17.53 26.32
C TYR A 121 -2.73 18.53 25.31
N TYR A 122 -3.02 19.81 25.54
CA TYR A 122 -2.23 20.99 25.19
C TYR A 122 -1.06 20.79 24.20
N ILE A 123 -1.35 20.86 22.90
CA ILE A 123 -0.38 21.31 21.87
C ILE A 123 -0.93 22.60 21.27
N LYS A 124 -1.02 23.64 22.10
CA LYS A 124 -1.46 24.98 21.69
C LYS A 124 -0.35 26.03 21.66
N GLU A 125 0.78 25.80 22.33
CA GLU A 125 1.73 26.89 22.64
C GLU A 125 2.84 27.10 21.59
N HIS A 126 3.07 26.15 20.67
CA HIS A 126 4.11 26.29 19.63
C HIS A 126 3.59 26.02 18.22
N HIS A 127 3.07 27.08 17.58
CA HIS A 127 2.55 27.04 16.21
C HIS A 127 3.56 26.48 15.19
N ILE A 128 4.82 26.90 15.25
CA ILE A 128 5.85 26.47 14.28
C ILE A 128 6.11 24.96 14.37
N VAL A 129 6.24 24.42 15.59
CA VAL A 129 6.51 22.99 15.80
C VAL A 129 5.32 22.15 15.31
N LYS A 130 4.09 22.59 15.60
CA LYS A 130 2.87 21.95 15.11
C LYS A 130 2.83 21.89 13.59
N ASP A 131 3.20 22.98 12.90
CA ASP A 131 3.16 23.07 11.44
C ASP A 131 4.18 22.10 10.80
N VAL A 132 5.40 22.07 11.32
CA VAL A 132 6.46 21.17 10.84
C VAL A 132 6.08 19.71 11.06
N VAL A 133 5.55 19.37 12.24
CA VAL A 133 5.06 18.02 12.53
C VAL A 133 3.94 17.64 11.57
N THR A 134 2.95 18.52 11.35
CA THR A 134 1.83 18.25 10.43
C THR A 134 2.34 17.99 9.00
N ALA A 135 3.33 18.76 8.53
CA ALA A 135 3.96 18.59 7.23
C ALA A 135 4.71 17.25 7.10
N ILE A 136 5.41 16.83 8.16
CA ILE A 136 6.10 15.52 8.18
C ILE A 136 5.08 14.38 8.14
N PHE A 137 4.00 14.48 8.92
CA PHE A 137 2.97 13.45 8.97
C PHE A 137 2.22 13.31 7.64
N ILE A 138 1.87 14.41 6.98
CA ILE A 138 1.21 14.33 5.67
C ILE A 138 2.16 13.77 4.60
N TYR A 139 3.45 14.11 4.66
CA TYR A 139 4.45 13.52 3.76
C TYR A 139 4.56 12.01 3.93
N LEU A 140 4.69 11.54 5.18
CA LEU A 140 4.73 10.11 5.50
C LEU A 140 3.44 9.41 5.04
N TYR A 141 2.28 10.03 5.27
CA TYR A 141 0.99 9.50 4.83
C TYR A 141 0.92 9.31 3.31
N LEU A 142 1.33 10.32 2.54
CA LEU A 142 1.37 10.24 1.07
C LEU A 142 2.32 9.14 0.58
N ILE A 143 3.49 8.99 1.20
CA ILE A 143 4.43 7.90 0.88
C ILE A 143 3.80 6.53 1.13
N LEU A 144 3.19 6.35 2.31
CA LEU A 144 2.61 5.07 2.71
C LEU A 144 1.43 4.69 1.81
N ILE A 145 0.54 5.64 1.51
CA ILE A 145 -0.56 5.44 0.55
C ILE A 145 -0.01 5.07 -0.83
N TYR A 146 0.98 5.80 -1.33
CA TYR A 146 1.57 5.50 -2.63
C TYR A 146 2.15 4.08 -2.67
N ARG A 147 2.93 3.69 -1.66
CA ARG A 147 3.50 2.34 -1.56
C ARG A 147 2.44 1.27 -1.47
N PHE A 148 1.37 1.51 -0.71
CA PHE A 148 0.23 0.63 -0.57
C PHE A 148 -0.50 0.43 -1.91
N LEU A 149 -0.91 1.51 -2.58
CA LEU A 149 -1.60 1.47 -3.87
C LEU A 149 -0.74 0.84 -4.97
N TYR A 150 0.55 1.19 -5.02
CA TYR A 150 1.48 0.60 -5.99
C TYR A 150 1.65 -0.91 -5.79
N SER A 151 1.75 -1.35 -4.53
CA SER A 151 1.86 -2.78 -4.21
C SER A 151 0.57 -3.52 -4.52
N LEU A 152 -0.59 -2.93 -4.24
CA LEU A 152 -1.90 -3.46 -4.60
C LEU A 152 -2.02 -3.64 -6.13
N TYR A 153 -1.64 -2.62 -6.90
CA TYR A 153 -1.67 -2.68 -8.36
C TYR A 153 -0.81 -3.84 -8.91
N ILE A 154 0.42 -3.98 -8.41
CA ILE A 154 1.30 -5.08 -8.81
C ILE A 154 0.69 -6.43 -8.43
N PHE A 155 0.18 -6.55 -7.21
CA PHE A 155 -0.42 -7.78 -6.71
C PHE A 155 -1.62 -8.23 -7.56
N ILE A 156 -2.54 -7.31 -7.87
CA ILE A 156 -3.69 -7.58 -8.75
C ILE A 156 -3.22 -8.02 -10.14
N LYS A 157 -2.21 -7.34 -10.70
CA LYS A 157 -1.65 -7.69 -12.01
C LYS A 157 -1.08 -9.11 -12.02
N ASP A 158 -0.37 -9.48 -10.96
CA ASP A 158 0.26 -10.79 -10.83
C ASP A 158 -0.79 -11.91 -10.67
N ILE A 159 -1.82 -11.70 -9.85
CA ILE A 159 -2.96 -12.64 -9.74
C ILE A 159 -3.67 -12.80 -11.09
N LYS A 160 -3.93 -11.71 -11.80
CA LYS A 160 -4.56 -11.76 -13.13
C LYS A 160 -3.73 -12.59 -14.10
N SER A 161 -2.41 -12.43 -14.07
CA SER A 161 -1.49 -13.22 -14.88
C SER A 161 -1.57 -14.71 -14.54
N LEU A 162 -1.58 -15.06 -13.25
CA LEU A 162 -1.68 -16.44 -12.78
C LEU A 162 -2.99 -17.10 -13.25
N VAL A 163 -4.11 -16.40 -13.07
CA VAL A 163 -5.44 -16.87 -13.50
C VAL A 163 -5.50 -17.08 -15.02
N ASN A 164 -4.91 -16.16 -15.79
CA ASN A 164 -4.85 -16.30 -17.26
C ASN A 164 -4.05 -17.53 -17.70
N ILE A 165 -2.90 -17.79 -17.08
CA ILE A 165 -2.09 -18.99 -17.38
C ILE A 165 -2.90 -20.25 -17.06
N PHE A 166 -3.57 -20.28 -15.91
CA PHE A 166 -4.42 -21.41 -15.53
C PHE A 166 -5.56 -21.64 -16.54
N LEU A 167 -6.32 -20.59 -16.91
CA LEU A 167 -7.41 -20.68 -17.87
C LEU A 167 -6.95 -21.11 -19.26
N GLN A 168 -5.79 -20.63 -19.72
CA GLN A 168 -5.19 -21.07 -20.98
C GLN A 168 -4.79 -22.54 -20.94
N THR A 169 -4.26 -23.01 -19.80
CA THR A 169 -3.88 -24.41 -19.64
C THR A 169 -5.12 -25.33 -19.71
N LYS A 170 -6.21 -24.93 -19.04
CA LYS A 170 -7.48 -25.67 -19.03
C LYS A 170 -8.21 -25.72 -20.39
N ARG A 171 -7.87 -24.85 -21.35
CA ARG A 171 -8.46 -24.86 -22.71
C ARG A 171 -7.74 -25.81 -23.67
N VAL A 172 -6.55 -26.27 -23.31
CA VAL A 172 -5.71 -27.13 -24.15
C VAL A 172 -5.87 -28.62 -23.79
N ASP A 173 -6.49 -28.88 -22.63
CA ASP A 173 -7.02 -30.19 -22.22
C ASP A 173 -8.51 -30.30 -22.62
#